data_AF-A0A927H7A4-F1
#
_entry.id   AF-A0A927H7A4-F1
#
_cell.length_a   1.000
_cell.length_b   1.000
_cell.length_c   1.000
_cell.angle_alpha   90.00
_cell.angle_beta   90.00
_cell.angle_gamma   90.00
#
_symmetry.space_group_name_H-M   'P 1'
#
loop_
_entity.id
_entity.type
_entity.pdbx_description
1 polymer ?
#
loop_
_entity_poly.entity_id
_entity_poly.type
_entity_poly.pdbx_seq_one_letter_code
_entity_poly.pdbx_strand_id
1 'polypeptide(L)'
;MLDDTSRKVLTVLWNTYRNDPCRIDVGYVSQRSQRTEDQVKDAINLLVKEGFVLWDRKEHSFRVMYVRAEDKPAPNRGNWLR
;
A
#
# COMPACT_ATOMS: atom_id res chain seq x y z
N MET A 1 8.64 -10.11 -1.36
CA MET A 1 7.80 -10.10 -2.58
C MET A 1 6.36 -10.10 -2.13
N LEU A 2 5.53 -9.17 -2.60
CA LEU A 2 4.12 -9.10 -2.20
C LEU A 2 3.38 -10.37 -2.65
N ASP A 3 2.52 -10.91 -1.80
CA ASP A 3 1.60 -11.99 -2.14
C ASP A 3 0.46 -11.48 -3.06
N ASP A 4 -0.36 -12.40 -3.57
CA ASP A 4 -1.44 -12.05 -4.50
C ASP A 4 -2.46 -11.08 -3.87
N THR A 5 -2.83 -11.32 -2.61
CA THR A 5 -3.79 -10.47 -1.90
C THR A 5 -3.25 -9.05 -1.76
N SER A 6 -2.00 -8.91 -1.31
CA SER A 6 -1.39 -7.58 -1.15
C SER A 6 -1.20 -6.86 -2.48
N ARG A 7 -0.86 -7.56 -3.57
CA ARG A 7 -0.80 -6.95 -4.91
C ARG A 7 -2.16 -6.46 -5.38
N LYS A 8 -3.21 -7.26 -5.17
CA LYS A 8 -4.58 -6.90 -5.55
C LYS A 8 -5.07 -5.68 -4.76
N VAL A 9 -4.86 -5.69 -3.45
CA VAL A 9 -5.21 -4.58 -2.55
C VAL A 9 -4.44 -3.32 -2.94
N LEU A 10 -3.13 -3.42 -3.19
CA LEU A 10 -2.31 -2.28 -3.64
C LEU A 10 -2.85 -1.66 -4.93
N THR A 11 -3.25 -2.49 -5.89
CA THR A 11 -3.81 -2.02 -7.16
C THR A 11 -5.12 -1.26 -6.96
N VAL A 12 -6.00 -1.74 -6.09
CA VAL A 12 -7.25 -1.04 -5.74
C VAL A 12 -6.92 0.28 -5.06
N LEU A 13 -6.05 0.28 -4.04
CA LEU A 13 -5.66 1.47 -3.31
C LEU A 13 -5.07 2.53 -4.24
N TRP A 14 -4.18 2.16 -5.16
CA TRP A 14 -3.61 3.09 -6.13
C TRP A 14 -4.68 3.70 -7.02
N ASN A 15 -5.55 2.89 -7.62
CA ASN A 15 -6.56 3.40 -8.55
C ASN A 15 -7.59 4.29 -7.86
N THR A 16 -7.87 4.06 -6.58
CA THR A 16 -8.86 4.82 -5.82
C THR A 16 -8.27 6.05 -5.12
N TYR A 17 -7.04 5.97 -4.61
CA TYR A 17 -6.48 6.93 -3.65
C TYR A 17 -5.11 7.52 -4.05
N ARG A 18 -4.62 7.31 -5.27
CA ARG A 18 -3.29 7.81 -5.71
C ARG A 18 -3.12 9.34 -5.69
N ASN A 19 -4.21 10.10 -5.81
CA ASN A 19 -4.12 11.54 -6.03
C ASN A 19 -3.96 12.32 -4.72
N ASP A 20 -4.67 11.91 -3.67
CA ASP A 20 -4.76 12.66 -2.42
C ASP A 20 -4.63 11.76 -1.20
N PRO A 21 -3.93 12.20 -0.14
CA PRO A 21 -3.94 11.51 1.15
C PRO A 21 -5.37 11.42 1.68
N CYS A 22 -5.82 10.22 2.02
CA CYS A 22 -7.20 10.03 2.47
C CYS A 22 -7.30 8.91 3.51
N ARG A 23 -8.46 8.82 4.15
CA ARG A 23 -8.82 7.64 4.94
C ARG A 23 -9.15 6.50 3.98
N ILE A 24 -8.58 5.32 4.24
CA ILE A 24 -8.92 4.12 3.49
C ILE A 24 -10.27 3.61 4.00
N ASP A 25 -11.22 3.45 3.08
CA ASP A 25 -12.45 2.71 3.35
C ASP A 25 -12.18 1.21 3.12
N VAL A 26 -12.01 0.46 4.21
CA VAL A 26 -11.70 -0.97 4.18
C VAL A 26 -12.84 -1.77 3.52
N GLY A 27 -14.10 -1.38 3.74
CA GLY A 27 -15.26 -2.05 3.15
C GLY A 27 -15.28 -1.88 1.62
N TYR A 28 -15.01 -0.66 1.14
CA TYR A 28 -14.89 -0.39 -0.29
C TYR A 28 -13.75 -1.20 -0.92
N VAL A 29 -12.56 -1.23 -0.29
CA VAL A 29 -11.41 -1.98 -0.80
C VAL A 29 -11.67 -3.49 -0.78
N SER A 30 -12.31 -4.00 0.27
CA SER A 30 -12.76 -5.39 0.41
C SER A 30 -13.64 -5.81 -0.76
N GLN A 31 -14.69 -5.04 -1.06
CA GLN A 31 -15.60 -5.31 -2.17
C GLN A 31 -14.88 -5.30 -3.54
N ARG A 32 -14.00 -4.33 -3.77
CA ARG A 32 -13.30 -4.17 -5.06
C ARG A 32 -12.16 -5.16 -5.26
N SER A 33 -11.54 -5.62 -4.17
CA SER A 33 -10.49 -6.64 -4.20
C SER A 33 -11.03 -8.07 -4.16
N GLN A 34 -12.32 -8.26 -3.83
CA GLN A 34 -12.93 -9.56 -3.56
C GLN A 34 -12.16 -10.34 -2.49
N ARG A 35 -11.85 -9.65 -1.39
CA ARG A 35 -11.13 -10.19 -0.22
C ARG A 35 -11.94 -9.83 1.02
N THR A 36 -11.78 -10.58 2.10
CA THR A 36 -12.43 -10.21 3.36
C THR A 36 -11.79 -8.95 3.94
N GLU A 37 -12.51 -8.23 4.79
CA GLU A 37 -11.96 -7.03 5.44
C GLU A 37 -10.70 -7.34 6.25
N ASP A 38 -10.62 -8.50 6.90
CA ASP A 38 -9.45 -8.90 7.66
C ASP A 38 -8.24 -9.16 6.75
N GLN A 39 -8.45 -9.82 5.60
CA GLN A 39 -7.40 -9.96 4.58
C GLN A 39 -6.93 -8.62 4.04
N VAL A 40 -7.84 -7.65 3.88
CA VAL A 40 -7.48 -6.29 3.45
C VAL A 40 -6.68 -5.56 4.52
N LYS A 41 -7.05 -5.67 5.80
CA LYS A 41 -6.29 -5.07 6.91
C LYS A 41 -4.88 -5.65 7.00
N ASP A 42 -4.75 -6.97 6.90
CA ASP A 42 -3.45 -7.65 6.90
C ASP A 42 -2.59 -7.24 5.71
N ALA A 43 -3.19 -7.16 4.53
CA ALA A 43 -2.53 -6.67 3.32
C ALA A 43 -2.07 -5.21 3.47
N ILE A 44 -2.91 -4.30 4.00
CA ILE A 44 -2.53 -2.90 4.25
C ILE A 44 -1.36 -2.84 5.23
N ASN A 45 -1.39 -3.61 6.31
CA ASN A 45 -0.29 -3.68 7.28
C ASN A 45 1.02 -4.15 6.62
N LEU A 46 0.95 -5.17 5.75
CA LEU A 46 2.10 -5.61 4.98
C LEU A 46 2.59 -4.53 4.02
N LEU A 47 1.70 -3.86 3.29
CA LEU A 47 2.03 -2.79 2.36
C LEU A 47 2.67 -1.58 3.06
N VAL A 48 2.24 -1.27 4.29
CA VAL A 48 2.87 -0.24 5.13
C VAL A 48 4.26 -0.68 5.58
N LYS A 49 4.40 -1.91 6.08
CA LYS A 49 5.69 -2.47 6.49
C LYS A 49 6.69 -2.50 5.33
N GLU A 50 6.22 -2.83 4.15
CA GLU A 50 7.00 -2.90 2.92
C GLU A 50 7.17 -1.53 2.25
N GLY A 51 6.58 -0.45 2.77
CA GLY A 51 6.74 0.92 2.27
C GLY A 51 6.03 1.23 0.94
N PHE A 52 5.05 0.41 0.55
CA PHE A 52 4.16 0.69 -0.59
C PHE A 52 3.08 1.72 -0.24
N VAL A 53 2.70 1.77 1.03
CA VAL A 53 1.73 2.69 1.57
C VAL A 53 2.37 3.39 2.77
N LEU A 54 2.29 4.71 2.83
CA LEU A 54 2.64 5.47 4.03
C LEU A 54 1.38 5.72 4.83
N TRP A 55 1.47 5.50 6.13
CA TRP A 55 0.45 5.89 7.09
C TRP A 55 0.91 7.13 7.84
N ASP A 56 0.24 8.25 7.61
CA ASP A 56 0.36 9.44 8.45
C ASP A 56 -0.55 9.30 9.67
N ARG A 57 0.07 9.10 10.84
CA ARG A 57 -0.66 8.98 12.11
C ARG A 57 -1.20 10.32 12.62
N LYS A 58 -0.62 11.45 12.22
CA LYS A 58 -1.08 12.79 12.66
C LYS A 58 -2.35 13.18 11.93
N GLU A 59 -2.35 12.97 10.62
CA GLU A 59 -3.49 13.30 9.73
C GLU A 59 -4.51 12.15 9.65
N HIS A 60 -4.21 10.98 10.25
CA HIS A 60 -4.99 9.75 10.10
C HIS A 60 -5.28 9.40 8.63
N SER A 61 -4.29 9.61 7.76
CA SER A 61 -4.42 9.44 6.31
C SER A 61 -3.37 8.47 5.77
N PHE A 62 -3.69 7.85 4.64
CA PHE A 62 -2.78 6.99 3.91
C PHE A 62 -2.39 7.64 2.59
N ARG A 63 -1.13 7.41 2.19
CA ARG A 63 -0.61 7.79 0.88
C ARG A 63 -0.01 6.58 0.19
N VAL A 64 -0.51 6.24 -0.98
CA VAL A 64 0.05 5.14 -1.79
C VAL A 64 1.25 5.68 -2.55
N MET A 65 2.41 5.05 -2.38
CA MET A 65 3.68 5.53 -2.94
C MET A 65 4.00 4.87 -4.29
N TYR A 66 3.63 3.61 -4.46
CA TYR A 66 3.98 2.81 -5.64
C TYR A 66 2.83 1.90 -6.04
N VAL A 67 2.74 1.60 -7.35
CA VAL A 67 1.66 0.76 -7.91
C VAL A 67 2.09 -0.69 -8.14
N ARG A 68 3.33 -0.94 -8.59
CA ARG A 68 3.87 -2.30 -8.71
C ARG A 68 5.00 -2.52 -7.72
N ALA A 69 5.15 -3.77 -7.28
CA ALA A 69 6.24 -4.18 -6.39
C ALA A 69 7.63 -3.87 -6.97
N GLU A 70 7.70 -3.92 -8.30
CA GLU A 70 8.89 -3.71 -9.14
C GLU A 70 9.25 -2.23 -9.28
N ASP A 71 8.25 -1.34 -9.15
CA ASP A 71 8.43 0.12 -9.25
C ASP A 71 9.06 0.71 -7.98
N LYS A 72 9.08 -0.06 -6.89
CA LYS A 72 9.77 0.36 -5.67
C LYS A 72 11.27 0.48 -6.01
N PRO A 73 11.89 1.66 -5.82
CA PRO A 73 13.32 1.79 -6.05
C PRO A 73 14.03 0.73 -5.22
N ALA A 74 14.97 0.01 -5.86
CA ALA A 74 15.77 -0.98 -5.17
C ALA A 74 16.33 -0.35 -3.89
N PRO A 75 16.28 -1.02 -2.73
CA PRO A 75 16.95 -0.51 -1.55
C PRO A 75 18.40 -0.29 -1.95
N ASN A 76 18.86 0.96 -1.89
CA ASN A 76 20.20 1.33 -2.30
C ASN A 76 21.21 0.56 -1.43
N ARG A 77 21.63 -0.62 -1.88
CA ARG A 77 22.66 -1.44 -1.23
C ARG A 77 24.01 -0.86 -1.63
N GLY A 78 24.33 0.28 -1.02
CA GLY A 78 25.63 0.94 -1.14
C GLY A 78 25.64 2.11 -2.12
N ASN A 79 25.49 3.32 -1.59
CA ASN A 79 26.54 4.33 -1.69
C ASN A 79 26.31 5.45 -0.66
N TRP A 80 26.71 5.21 0.59
CA TRP A 80 26.91 6.25 1.61
C TRP A 80 28.39 6.41 1.97
N LEU A 81 29.27 6.24 0.98
CA LEU A 81 30.69 6.59 1.10
C LEU A 81 31.19 7.16 -0.24
N ARG A 82 30.98 8.46 -0.44
CA ARG A 82 32.02 9.42 -0.87
C ARG A 82 31.48 10.83 -0.91
#